data_AF-A0A1A2MHC0-F1
#
_entry.id   AF-A0A1A2MHC0-F1
#
_cell.length_a   1.000
_cell.length_b   1.000
_cell.length_c   1.000
_cell.angle_alpha   90.00
_cell.angle_beta   90.00
_cell.angle_gamma   90.00
#
_symmetry.space_group_name_H-M   'P 1'
#
loop_
_entity.id
_entity.type
_entity.pdbx_description
1 polymer ?
#
loop_
_entity_poly.entity_id
_entity_poly.type
_entity_poly.pdbx_seq_one_letter_code
_entity_poly.pdbx_strand_id
1 'polypeptide(L)'
;MNSSAIWIVVAAAAVLLILVALVAVGSMRRRRRQRQAEQIREQAKVAQAQVERREALAQETAAKARAAQAEAEVKAAEAARLQERAAQHQGEVAASREQLQEQFKRADELHPEAAAKPAGEHDDPNAVPSPELHEPTTEAVRHETYRG
;
A
#
# COMPACT_ATOMS: atom_id res chain seq x y z
N MET A 1 63.28 -5.18 78.48
CA MET A 1 62.76 -4.23 77.47
C MET A 1 61.66 -3.39 78.12
N ASN A 2 61.70 -2.09 77.90
CA ASN A 2 60.77 -1.10 78.45
C ASN A 2 59.36 -1.25 77.82
N SER A 3 58.33 -1.42 78.64
CA SER A 3 56.93 -1.59 78.21
C SER A 3 56.45 -0.50 77.24
N SER A 4 57.00 0.71 77.32
CA SER A 4 56.72 1.81 76.38
C SER A 4 57.13 1.51 74.95
N ALA A 5 58.27 0.85 74.72
CA ALA A 5 58.72 0.48 73.37
C ALA A 5 57.81 -0.58 72.75
N ILE A 6 57.30 -1.51 73.56
CA ILE A 6 56.35 -2.55 73.13
C ILE A 6 55.05 -1.89 72.67
N TRP A 7 54.50 -0.94 73.44
CA TRP A 7 53.28 -0.23 73.06
C TRP A 7 53.43 0.62 71.80
N ILE A 8 54.60 1.24 71.58
CA ILE A 8 54.88 2.00 70.35
C ILE A 8 54.89 1.07 69.12
N VAL A 9 55.51 -0.10 69.23
CA VAL A 9 55.54 -1.09 68.13
C VAL A 9 54.13 -1.62 67.85
N VAL A 10 53.34 -1.88 68.89
CA VAL A 10 51.94 -2.32 68.74
C VAL A 10 51.08 -1.24 68.07
N ALA A 11 51.24 0.03 68.47
CA ALA A 11 50.54 1.15 67.85
C ALA A 11 50.94 1.32 66.37
N ALA A 12 52.23 1.22 66.05
CA ALA A 12 52.72 1.28 64.68
C ALA A 12 52.18 0.12 63.82
N ALA A 13 52.13 -1.09 64.37
CA ALA A 13 51.55 -2.25 63.71
C ALA A 13 50.04 -2.09 63.46
N ALA A 14 49.30 -1.55 64.43
CA ALA A 14 47.87 -1.27 64.29
C ALA A 14 47.61 -0.23 63.17
N VAL A 15 48.38 0.85 63.12
CA VAL A 15 48.28 1.86 62.05
C VAL A 15 48.58 1.24 60.69
N LEU A 16 49.61 0.39 60.58
CA LEU A 16 49.95 -0.29 59.33
C LEU A 16 48.83 -1.21 58.86
N LEU A 17 48.21 -1.97 59.77
CA LEU A 17 47.06 -2.84 59.45
C LEU A 17 45.85 -2.03 58.95
N ILE A 18 45.58 -0.88 59.55
CA ILE A 18 44.49 0.01 59.13
C ILE A 18 44.75 0.53 57.71
N LEU A 19 45.99 0.92 57.39
CA LEU A 19 46.35 1.40 56.05
C LEU A 19 46.17 0.31 54.99
N VAL A 20 46.58 -0.93 55.27
CA VAL A 20 46.40 -2.08 54.37
C VAL A 20 44.92 -2.37 54.13
N ALA A 21 44.10 -2.34 55.19
CA ALA A 21 42.65 -2.57 55.09
C ALA A 21 41.95 -1.52 54.21
N LEU A 22 42.33 -0.24 54.32
CA LEU A 22 41.75 0.85 53.52
C LEU A 22 42.03 0.68 52.02
N VAL A 23 43.26 0.29 51.65
CA VAL A 23 43.64 0.07 50.23
C VAL A 23 42.91 -1.12 49.63
N ALA A 24 42.77 -2.22 50.38
CA ALA A 24 42.07 -3.42 49.93
C ALA A 24 40.60 -3.15 49.59
N VAL A 25 39.87 -2.42 50.44
CA VAL A 25 38.45 -2.07 50.22
C VAL A 25 38.28 -1.17 48.98
N GLY A 26 39.18 -0.22 48.77
CA GLY A 26 39.16 0.67 47.60
C GLY A 26 39.33 -0.07 46.27
N SER A 27 40.23 -1.06 46.23
CA SER A 27 40.51 -1.86 45.03
C SER A 27 39.33 -2.78 44.64
N MET A 28 38.65 -3.36 45.63
CA MET A 28 37.48 -4.24 45.43
C MET A 28 36.30 -3.49 44.80
N ARG A 29 36.08 -2.24 45.22
CA ARG A 29 35.05 -1.35 44.65
C ARG A 29 35.34 -0.98 43.20
N ARG A 30 36.61 -0.76 42.83
CA ARG A 30 37.01 -0.44 41.44
C ARG A 30 36.77 -1.62 40.48
N ARG A 31 37.12 -2.85 40.89
CA ARG A 31 36.88 -4.07 40.08
C ARG A 31 35.39 -4.33 39.82
N ARG A 32 34.51 -4.05 40.79
CA ARG A 32 33.05 -4.16 40.60
C ARG A 32 32.51 -3.14 39.59
N ARG A 33 33.01 -1.89 39.62
CA ARG A 33 32.63 -0.84 38.66
C ARG A 33 33.06 -1.17 37.23
N GLN A 34 34.25 -1.77 37.05
CA GLN A 34 34.72 -2.20 35.73
C GLN A 34 33.84 -3.29 35.12
N ARG A 35 33.46 -4.31 35.92
CA ARG A 35 32.55 -5.37 35.45
C ARG A 35 31.16 -4.83 35.09
N GLN A 36 30.64 -3.87 35.84
CA GLN A 36 29.36 -3.22 35.51
C GLN A 36 29.46 -2.42 34.20
N ALA A 37 30.57 -1.72 33.97
CA ALA A 37 30.78 -0.99 32.73
C ALA A 37 30.87 -1.93 31.51
N GLU A 38 31.52 -3.09 31.64
CA GLU A 38 31.57 -4.11 30.60
C GLU A 38 30.18 -4.71 30.33
N GLN A 39 29.41 -5.02 31.38
CA GLN A 39 28.03 -5.52 31.22
C GLN A 39 27.11 -4.50 30.54
N ILE A 40 27.23 -3.22 30.88
CA ILE A 40 26.46 -2.15 30.22
C ILE A 40 26.87 -2.03 28.75
N ARG A 41 28.16 -2.15 28.43
CA ARG A 41 28.65 -2.13 27.04
C ARG A 41 28.11 -3.31 26.23
N GLU A 42 28.13 -4.52 26.78
CA GLU A 42 27.58 -5.69 26.11
C GLU A 42 26.06 -5.59 25.92
N GLN A 43 25.32 -5.14 26.94
CA GLN A 43 23.88 -4.90 26.81
C GLN A 43 23.57 -3.80 25.78
N ALA A 44 24.36 -2.73 25.74
CA ALA A 44 24.21 -1.67 24.75
C ALA A 44 24.45 -2.18 23.32
N LYS A 45 25.46 -3.05 23.09
CA LYS A 45 25.68 -3.67 21.77
C LYS A 45 24.50 -4.53 21.31
N VAL A 46 23.94 -5.34 22.21
CA VAL A 46 22.78 -6.19 21.88
C VAL A 46 21.56 -5.32 21.58
N ALA A 47 21.30 -4.29 22.39
CA ALA A 47 20.21 -3.35 22.15
C ALA A 47 20.38 -2.59 20.83
N GLN A 48 21.60 -2.13 20.54
CA GLN A 48 21.94 -1.47 19.28
C GLN A 48 21.66 -2.39 18.08
N ALA A 49 22.12 -3.64 18.12
CA ALA A 49 21.85 -4.60 17.04
C ALA A 49 20.36 -4.87 16.83
N GLN A 50 19.55 -4.84 17.89
CA GLN A 50 18.09 -4.95 17.78
C GLN A 50 17.45 -3.69 17.16
N VAL A 51 17.93 -2.50 17.53
CA VAL A 51 17.46 -1.23 16.95
C VAL A 51 17.81 -1.17 15.48
N GLU A 52 19.06 -1.47 15.10
CA GLU A 52 19.52 -1.49 13.71
C GLU A 52 18.68 -2.44 12.83
N ARG A 53 18.34 -3.63 13.34
CA ARG A 53 17.43 -4.56 12.64
C ARG A 53 16.04 -3.98 12.42
N ARG A 54 15.48 -3.31 13.43
CA ARG A 54 14.15 -2.69 13.32
C ARG A 54 14.18 -1.50 12.36
N GLU A 55 15.24 -0.71 12.40
CA GLU A 55 15.46 0.40 11.47
C GLU A 55 15.59 -0.11 10.03
N ALA A 56 16.32 -1.20 9.80
CA ALA A 56 16.45 -1.81 8.48
C ALA A 56 15.07 -2.28 7.94
N LEU A 57 14.28 -2.97 8.76
CA LEU A 57 12.92 -3.40 8.38
C LEU A 57 11.98 -2.22 8.13
N ALA A 58 12.09 -1.15 8.92
CA ALA A 58 11.31 0.06 8.72
C ALA A 58 11.69 0.77 7.41
N GLN A 59 12.98 0.86 7.11
CA GLN A 59 13.48 1.44 5.87
C GLN A 59 13.05 0.61 4.64
N GLU A 60 13.14 -0.72 4.74
CA GLU A 60 12.66 -1.64 3.70
C GLU A 60 11.16 -1.45 3.44
N THR A 61 10.37 -1.41 4.52
CA THR A 61 8.92 -1.20 4.43
C THR A 61 8.58 0.16 3.83
N ALA A 62 9.29 1.21 4.24
CA ALA A 62 9.10 2.55 3.68
C ALA A 62 9.48 2.61 2.19
N ALA A 63 10.57 1.96 1.78
CA ALA A 63 10.97 1.86 0.39
C ALA A 63 9.93 1.10 -0.45
N LYS A 64 9.43 -0.03 0.07
CA LYS A 64 8.38 -0.82 -0.58
C LYS A 64 7.07 -0.05 -0.72
N ALA A 65 6.68 0.71 0.30
CA ALA A 65 5.50 1.57 0.24
C ALA A 65 5.63 2.64 -0.85
N ARG A 66 6.80 3.29 -0.95
CA ARG A 66 7.06 4.27 -2.03
C ARG A 66 7.03 3.65 -3.42
N ALA A 67 7.57 2.44 -3.58
CA ALA A 67 7.52 1.71 -4.84
C ALA A 67 6.07 1.38 -5.25
N ALA A 68 5.29 0.82 -4.32
CA ALA A 68 3.88 0.52 -4.56
C ALA A 68 3.04 1.77 -4.89
N GLN A 69 3.34 2.89 -4.23
CA GLN A 69 2.70 4.17 -4.54
C GLN A 69 3.04 4.64 -5.96
N ALA A 70 4.32 4.58 -6.36
CA ALA A 70 4.73 4.96 -7.71
C ALA A 70 4.06 4.10 -8.79
N GLU A 71 3.95 2.79 -8.56
CA GLU A 71 3.22 1.88 -9.46
C GLU A 71 1.73 2.24 -9.56
N ALA A 72 1.09 2.58 -8.44
CA ALA A 72 -0.30 3.01 -8.42
C ALA A 72 -0.50 4.33 -9.19
N GLU A 73 0.42 5.29 -9.03
CA GLU A 73 0.40 6.57 -9.76
C GLU A 73 0.55 6.35 -11.28
N VAL A 74 1.45 5.47 -11.72
CA VAL A 74 1.59 5.10 -13.13
C VAL A 74 0.29 4.51 -13.68
N LYS A 75 -0.32 3.58 -12.95
CA LYS A 75 -1.59 2.96 -13.36
C LYS A 75 -2.74 3.96 -13.40
N ALA A 76 -2.79 4.89 -12.44
CA ALA A 76 -3.78 5.96 -12.44
C ALA A 76 -3.62 6.89 -13.65
N ALA A 77 -2.37 7.24 -13.99
CA ALA A 77 -2.08 8.04 -15.17
C ALA A 77 -2.47 7.32 -16.48
N GLU A 78 -2.23 6.00 -16.57
CA GLU A 78 -2.66 5.20 -17.71
C GLU A 78 -4.19 5.14 -17.84
N ALA A 79 -4.88 4.92 -16.72
CA ALA A 79 -6.35 4.94 -16.68
C ALA A 79 -6.91 6.31 -17.13
N ALA A 80 -6.32 7.41 -16.64
CA ALA A 80 -6.69 8.75 -17.07
C ALA A 80 -6.50 8.96 -18.58
N ARG A 81 -5.41 8.42 -19.17
CA ARG A 81 -5.19 8.47 -20.62
C ARG A 81 -6.23 7.66 -21.40
N LEU A 82 -6.62 6.48 -20.91
CA LEU A 82 -7.68 5.69 -21.54
C LEU A 82 -9.03 6.42 -21.48
N GLN A 83 -9.34 7.04 -20.34
CA GLN A 83 -10.56 7.81 -20.17
C GLN A 83 -10.61 9.02 -21.10
N GLU A 84 -9.50 9.74 -21.25
CA GLU A 84 -9.40 10.85 -22.19
C GLU A 84 -9.67 10.41 -23.63
N ARG A 85 -9.07 9.29 -24.07
CA ARG A 85 -9.35 8.73 -25.41
C ARG A 85 -10.81 8.33 -25.58
N ALA A 86 -11.41 7.73 -24.55
CA ALA A 86 -12.82 7.37 -24.58
C ALA A 86 -13.71 8.62 -24.70
N ALA A 87 -13.40 9.69 -23.97
CA ALA A 87 -14.11 10.96 -24.05
C ALA A 87 -13.96 11.60 -25.45
N GLN A 88 -12.76 11.57 -26.03
CA GLN A 88 -12.51 12.04 -27.41
C GLN A 88 -13.38 11.29 -28.43
N HIS A 89 -13.37 9.96 -28.40
CA HIS A 89 -14.21 9.16 -29.29
C HIS A 89 -15.71 9.42 -29.11
N GLN A 90 -16.17 9.59 -27.87
CA GLN A 90 -17.57 9.96 -27.61
C GLN A 90 -17.91 11.34 -28.20
N GLY A 91 -17.00 12.30 -28.08
CA GLY A 91 -17.14 13.63 -28.70
C GLY A 91 -17.21 13.56 -30.23
N GLU A 92 -16.34 12.76 -30.86
CA GLU A 92 -16.34 12.55 -32.32
C GLU A 92 -17.65 11.90 -32.80
N VAL A 93 -18.18 10.93 -32.07
CA VAL A 93 -19.47 10.30 -32.37
C VAL A 93 -20.62 11.29 -32.22
N ALA A 94 -20.62 12.12 -31.16
CA ALA A 94 -21.63 13.15 -30.97
C ALA A 94 -21.61 14.18 -32.11
N ALA A 95 -20.43 14.68 -32.48
CA ALA A 95 -20.26 15.61 -33.60
C ALA A 95 -20.72 15.00 -34.93
N SER A 96 -20.41 13.72 -35.18
CA SER A 96 -20.84 13.01 -36.39
C SER A 96 -22.36 12.86 -36.46
N ARG A 97 -23.03 12.61 -35.32
CA ARG A 97 -24.50 12.57 -35.24
C ARG A 97 -25.14 13.93 -35.52
N GLU A 98 -24.56 15.02 -35.01
CA GLU A 98 -25.01 16.38 -35.30
C GLU A 98 -24.88 16.69 -36.79
N GLN A 99 -23.74 16.38 -37.41
CA GLN A 99 -23.52 16.57 -38.84
C GLN A 99 -24.52 15.77 -39.70
N LEU A 100 -24.81 14.52 -39.33
CA LEU A 100 -25.84 13.71 -40.00
C LEU A 100 -27.22 14.35 -39.87
N GLN A 101 -27.59 14.82 -38.68
CA GLN A 101 -28.89 15.48 -38.45
C GLN A 101 -29.03 16.76 -39.29
N GLU A 102 -27.97 17.54 -39.43
CA GLU A 102 -27.95 18.73 -40.30
C GLU A 102 -28.10 18.36 -41.78
N GLN A 103 -27.45 17.28 -42.22
CA GLN A 103 -27.58 16.80 -43.60
C GLN A 103 -29.00 16.33 -43.91
N PHE A 104 -29.64 15.58 -42.99
CA PHE A 104 -31.04 15.17 -43.13
C PHE A 104 -31.97 16.38 -43.21
N LYS A 105 -31.82 17.37 -42.32
CA LYS A 105 -32.61 18.60 -42.38
C LYS A 105 -32.46 19.32 -43.73
N ARG A 106 -31.23 19.43 -44.25
CA ARG A 106 -30.99 20.06 -45.56
C ARG A 106 -31.60 19.26 -46.71
N ALA A 107 -31.56 17.93 -46.64
CA ALA A 107 -32.21 17.08 -47.64
C ALA A 107 -33.74 17.25 -47.63
N ASP A 108 -34.34 17.30 -46.44
CA ASP A 108 -35.78 17.52 -46.26
C ASP A 108 -36.21 18.91 -46.77
N GLU A 109 -35.39 19.95 -46.56
CA GLU A 109 -35.63 21.30 -47.11
C GLU A 109 -35.60 21.32 -48.65
N LEU A 110 -34.79 20.48 -49.29
CA LEU A 110 -34.67 20.40 -50.75
C LEU A 110 -35.79 19.57 -51.40
N HIS A 111 -36.33 18.58 -50.69
CA HIS A 111 -37.43 17.73 -51.15
C HIS A 111 -38.68 17.87 -50.26
N PRO A 112 -39.41 19.00 -50.34
CA PRO A 112 -40.65 19.21 -49.58
C PRO A 112 -41.81 18.28 -49.98
N GLU A 113 -41.67 17.51 -51.06
CA GLU A 113 -42.74 16.68 -51.64
C GLU A 113 -43.07 15.39 -50.87
N ALA A 114 -42.27 14.99 -49.87
CA ALA A 114 -42.58 13.81 -49.04
C ALA A 114 -43.51 14.09 -47.84
N ALA A 115 -43.82 15.36 -47.55
CA ALA A 115 -44.74 15.72 -46.45
C ALA A 115 -46.23 15.68 -46.86
N ALA A 116 -46.55 15.40 -48.13
CA ALA A 116 -47.92 15.40 -48.64
C ALA A 116 -48.49 13.97 -48.79
N LYS A 117 -49.04 13.47 -47.66
CA LYS A 117 -50.20 12.54 -47.49
C LYS A 117 -49.99 11.01 -47.50
N PRO A 118 -50.91 10.22 -46.88
CA PRO A 118 -51.98 10.59 -45.93
C PRO A 118 -51.95 9.82 -44.60
N ALA A 119 -52.56 10.42 -43.58
CA ALA A 119 -53.16 9.67 -42.48
C ALA A 119 -54.25 8.75 -43.07
N GLY A 120 -54.07 7.43 -42.95
CA GLY A 120 -55.05 6.47 -43.41
C GLY A 120 -54.41 5.12 -43.68
N GLU A 121 -54.08 4.38 -42.63
CA GLU A 121 -54.14 2.93 -42.71
C GLU A 121 -54.90 2.45 -41.47
N HIS A 122 -55.98 1.73 -41.74
CA HIS A 122 -56.96 1.23 -40.79
C HIS A 122 -56.31 0.28 -39.78
N ASP A 123 -56.35 0.66 -38.50
CA ASP A 123 -56.21 -0.27 -37.40
C ASP A 123 -57.56 -1.00 -37.27
N ASP A 124 -57.65 -2.21 -37.82
CA ASP A 124 -58.81 -3.09 -37.65
C ASP A 124 -58.61 -3.91 -36.36
N PRO A 125 -59.33 -3.60 -35.26
CA PRO A 125 -59.13 -4.27 -33.97
C PRO A 125 -59.61 -5.73 -33.95
N ASN A 126 -60.12 -6.28 -35.06
CA ASN A 126 -60.61 -7.66 -35.15
C ASN A 126 -59.75 -8.58 -36.04
N ALA A 127 -58.53 -8.19 -36.42
CA ALA A 127 -57.60 -9.10 -37.08
C ALA A 127 -57.14 -10.19 -36.10
N VAL A 128 -57.83 -11.34 -36.12
CA VAL A 128 -57.50 -12.53 -35.33
C VAL A 128 -56.12 -13.05 -35.77
N PRO A 129 -55.12 -13.14 -34.87
CA PRO A 129 -53.86 -13.78 -35.23
C PRO A 129 -54.10 -15.28 -35.34
N SER A 130 -53.98 -15.83 -36.56
CA SER A 130 -53.90 -17.28 -36.74
C SER A 130 -52.61 -17.79 -36.08
N PRO A 131 -52.67 -18.84 -35.23
CA PRO A 131 -51.48 -19.40 -34.60
C PRO A 131 -50.80 -20.34 -35.59
N GLU A 132 -49.79 -19.87 -36.30
CA GLU A 132 -48.82 -20.79 -36.89
C GLU A 132 -47.94 -21.35 -35.77
N LEU A 133 -48.21 -22.62 -35.45
CA LEU A 133 -47.30 -23.50 -34.75
C LEU A 133 -45.95 -23.56 -35.51
N HIS A 134 -44.87 -23.22 -34.81
CA HIS A 134 -43.60 -23.88 -35.08
C HIS A 134 -42.93 -24.29 -33.75
N GLU A 135 -42.76 -25.60 -33.63
CA GLU A 135 -42.28 -26.31 -32.44
C GLU A 135 -40.78 -26.09 -32.17
N PRO A 136 -40.34 -26.36 -30.92
CA PRO A 136 -38.99 -26.09 -30.44
C PRO A 136 -38.04 -27.23 -30.81
N THR A 137 -36.87 -26.90 -31.35
CA THR A 137 -35.72 -27.81 -31.34
C THR A 137 -34.55 -27.20 -30.60
N THR A 138 -34.26 -27.87 -29.49
CA THR A 138 -33.12 -27.74 -28.60
C THR A 138 -31.80 -27.85 -29.35
N GLU A 139 -30.86 -26.93 -29.10
CA GLU A 139 -29.46 -27.35 -28.96
C GLU A 139 -28.69 -26.44 -28.01
N ALA A 140 -28.34 -27.05 -26.87
CA ALA A 140 -27.57 -26.46 -25.80
C ALA A 140 -26.10 -26.36 -26.24
N VAL A 141 -25.63 -25.15 -26.54
CA VAL A 141 -24.19 -24.90 -26.67
C VAL A 141 -23.62 -24.67 -25.26
N ARG A 142 -23.32 -25.79 -24.59
CA ARG A 142 -22.42 -25.84 -23.45
C ARG A 142 -21.00 -25.91 -24.00
N HIS A 143 -20.23 -24.84 -23.89
CA HIS A 143 -18.78 -24.90 -24.04
C HIS A 143 -18.06 -24.22 -22.87
N GLU A 144 -17.59 -25.11 -21.98
CA GLU A 144 -16.29 -25.13 -21.31
C GLU A 144 -15.80 -23.86 -20.59
N THR A 145 -16.00 -23.89 -19.28
CA THR A 145 -15.18 -23.19 -18.30
C THR A 145 -13.73 -23.64 -18.39
N TYR A 146 -12.89 -22.66 -18.70
CA TYR A 146 -11.43 -22.72 -18.70
C TYR A 146 -10.88 -23.08 -17.31
N ARG A 147 -10.00 -24.07 -17.30
CA ARG A 147 -9.30 -24.66 -16.16
C ARG A 147 -8.05 -23.82 -15.84
N GLY A 148 -7.97 -23.31 -14.62
CA GLY A 148 -6.80 -22.67 -14.01
C GLY A 148 -6.96 -22.61 -12.52
#